data_AF-A0A9D1V0Z5-F1
#
_entry.id   AF-A0A9D1V0Z5-F1
#
_cell.length_a   1.000
_cell.length_b   1.000
_cell.length_c   1.000
_cell.angle_alpha   90.00
_cell.angle_beta   90.00
_cell.angle_gamma   90.00
#
_symmetry.space_group_name_H-M   'P 1'
#
loop_
_entity.id
_entity.type
_entity.pdbx_description
1 polymer ?
#
loop_
_entity_poly.entity_id
_entity_poly.type
_entity_poly.pdbx_seq_one_letter_code
_entity_poly.pdbx_strand_id
1 'polypeptide(L)' 'MEEMQFYTFEEVKDELLGKIGTPRRDEYERKVAKALDDYHIGEAIKEARKAKHLTQEQLGELVGVQKAQISR' A
#
# COMPACT_ATOMS: atom_id res chain seq x y z
N MET A 1 25.40 -8.61 32.44
CA MET A 1 24.35 -8.77 31.41
C MET A 1 24.40 -7.50 30.60
N GLU A 2 24.62 -7.57 29.28
CA GLU A 2 24.51 -6.38 28.44
C GLU A 2 23.08 -5.84 28.52
N GLU A 3 22.96 -4.53 28.73
CA GLU A 3 21.67 -3.84 28.70
C GLU A 3 21.14 -3.82 27.27
N MET A 4 19.91 -4.28 27.09
CA MET A 4 19.24 -4.27 25.80
C MET A 4 18.84 -2.84 25.46
N GLN A 5 19.35 -2.32 24.36
CA GLN A 5 19.05 -0.97 23.91
C GLN A 5 17.73 -0.94 23.13
N PHE A 6 16.86 -0.02 23.52
CA PHE A 6 15.57 0.21 22.86
C PHE A 6 15.65 1.47 22.01
N TYR A 7 15.09 1.38 20.81
CA TYR A 7 14.98 2.49 19.89
C TYR A 7 13.52 2.66 19.49
N THR A 8 13.08 3.90 19.41
CA THR A 8 11.79 4.24 18.81
C THR A 8 11.85 4.00 17.31
N PHE A 9 10.68 3.78 16.71
CA PHE A 9 10.59 3.61 15.27
C PHE A 9 11.07 4.86 14.50
N GLU A 10 10.87 6.07 15.05
CA GLU A 10 11.38 7.30 14.44
C GLU A 10 12.90 7.36 14.45
N GLU A 11 13.56 6.96 15.55
CA GLU A 11 15.02 6.92 15.62
C GLU A 11 15.61 5.98 14.56
N VAL A 12 15.02 4.80 14.41
CA VAL A 12 15.44 3.83 13.39
C VAL A 12 15.23 4.38 11.98
N LYS A 13 14.08 5.03 11.73
CA LYS A 13 13.84 5.63 10.41
C LYS A 13 14.77 6.80 10.13
N ASP A 14 15.08 7.61 11.12
CA ASP A 14 16.00 8.73 10.98
C ASP A 14 17.42 8.24 10.68
N GLU A 15 17.86 7.16 11.32
CA GLU A 15 19.16 6.52 11.06
C GLU A 15 19.21 5.87 9.67
N LEU A 16 18.17 5.12 9.30
CA LEU A 16 18.18 4.32 8.06
C LEU A 16 17.80 5.11 6.81
N LEU A 17 16.88 6.07 6.92
CA LEU A 17 16.30 6.81 5.79
C LEU A 17 16.71 8.28 5.76
N GLY A 18 17.24 8.80 6.88
CA GLY A 18 17.48 10.22 7.10
C GLY A 18 16.30 10.91 7.79
N LYS A 19 16.56 12.14 8.23
CA LYS A 19 15.54 13.03 8.81
C LYS A 19 14.44 13.36 7.79
N ILE A 20 13.27 13.71 8.30
CA ILE A 20 12.16 14.26 7.50
C ILE A 20 12.64 15.49 6.71
N GLY A 21 12.24 15.60 5.45
CA GLY A 21 12.68 16.65 4.52
C GLY A 21 13.95 16.30 3.74
N THR A 22 14.59 15.16 4.03
CA THR A 22 15.67 14.66 3.17
C THR A 22 15.07 13.99 1.93
N PRO A 23 15.70 14.13 0.74
CA PRO A 23 15.14 13.56 -0.50
C PRO A 23 14.84 12.07 -0.41
N ARG A 24 15.70 11.31 0.29
CA ARG A 24 15.53 9.86 0.50
C ARG A 24 14.34 9.53 1.39
N ARG A 25 14.20 10.19 2.55
CA ARG A 25 13.08 9.97 3.46
C ARG A 25 11.76 10.35 2.80
N ASP A 26 11.72 11.50 2.13
CA ASP A 26 10.49 11.98 1.50
C ASP A 26 10.07 11.09 0.33
N GLU A 27 11.02 10.57 -0.46
CA GLU A 27 10.70 9.61 -1.52
C GLU A 27 10.15 8.30 -0.96
N TYR A 28 10.75 7.78 0.11
CA TYR A 28 10.27 6.59 0.80
C TYR A 28 8.84 6.79 1.31
N GLU A 29 8.58 7.87 2.04
CA GLU A 29 7.25 8.15 2.60
C GLU A 29 6.20 8.36 1.51
N ARG A 30 6.54 9.04 0.41
CA ARG A 30 5.66 9.15 -0.77
C ARG A 30 5.32 7.79 -1.38
N LYS A 31 6.29 6.87 -1.50
CA LYS A 31 6.05 5.53 -2.02
C LYS A 31 5.12 4.73 -1.11
N VAL A 32 5.32 4.83 0.22
CA VAL A 32 4.44 4.17 1.20
C VAL A 32 3.03 4.73 1.11
N ALA A 33 2.86 6.06 1.10
CA ALA A 33 1.56 6.69 0.97
C ALA A 33 0.84 6.24 -0.31
N LYS A 34 1.53 6.25 -1.46
CA LYS A 34 0.97 5.78 -2.72
C LYS A 34 0.54 4.30 -2.65
N ALA A 35 1.34 3.43 -2.03
CA ALA A 35 1.00 2.02 -1.89
C ALA A 35 -0.26 1.81 -1.03
N LEU A 36 -0.43 2.63 0.02
CA LEU A 36 -1.64 2.62 0.85
C LEU A 36 -2.87 3.10 0.05
N ASP A 37 -2.72 4.16 -0.73
CA ASP A 37 -3.80 4.66 -1.59
C ASP A 37 -4.22 3.61 -2.64
N ASP A 38 -3.25 3.00 -3.32
CA ASP A 38 -3.50 1.93 -4.30
C ASP A 38 -4.24 0.73 -3.64
N TYR A 39 -3.85 0.37 -2.41
CA TYR A 39 -4.52 -0.68 -1.63
C TYR A 39 -5.98 -0.31 -1.30
N HIS A 40 -6.23 0.91 -0.81
CA HIS A 40 -7.58 1.36 -0.48
C HIS A 40 -8.50 1.39 -1.70
N ILE A 41 -7.99 1.79 -2.87
CA ILE A 41 -8.73 1.72 -4.13
C ILE A 41 -9.11 0.29 -4.46
N GLY A 42 -8.16 -0.65 -4.34
CA GLY A 42 -8.42 -2.09 -4.56
C GLY A 42 -9.50 -2.65 -3.63
N GLU A 43 -9.43 -2.34 -2.34
CA GLU A 43 -10.44 -2.77 -1.37
C GLU A 43 -11.81 -2.14 -1.67
N ALA A 44 -11.87 -0.85 -2.01
CA ALA A 44 -13.13 -0.20 -2.39
C ALA A 44 -13.79 -0.85 -3.62
N ILE A 45 -12.99 -1.19 -4.64
CA ILE A 45 -13.47 -1.91 -5.84
C ILE A 45 -14.00 -3.30 -5.45
N LYS A 46 -13.26 -4.02 -4.60
CA LYS A 46 -13.64 -5.35 -4.12
C LYS A 46 -14.95 -5.33 -3.34
N GLU A 47 -15.14 -4.36 -2.46
CA GLU A 47 -16.38 -4.22 -1.69
C GLU A 47 -17.54 -3.83 -2.60
N ALA A 48 -17.36 -2.90 -3.54
CA ALA A 48 -18.38 -2.57 -4.53
C ALA A 48 -18.76 -3.77 -5.41
N ARG A 49 -17.78 -4.59 -5.83
CA ARG A 49 -18.02 -5.83 -6.59
C ARG A 49 -18.89 -6.81 -5.82
N LYS A 50 -18.56 -7.05 -4.54
CA LYS A 50 -19.31 -7.94 -3.66
C LYS A 50 -20.74 -7.43 -3.40
N ALA A 51 -20.90 -6.12 -3.15
CA ALA A 51 -22.20 -5.50 -2.94
C ALA A 51 -23.13 -5.63 -4.15
N LYS A 52 -22.55 -5.69 -5.36
CA LYS A 52 -23.26 -5.95 -6.62
C LYS A 52 -23.37 -7.43 -6.99
N HIS A 53 -22.92 -8.34 -6.12
CA HIS A 53 -22.90 -9.79 -6.34
C HIS A 53 -22.18 -10.23 -7.64
N LEU A 54 -21.15 -9.50 -8.06
CA LEU A 54 -20.39 -9.79 -9.28
C LEU A 54 -19.23 -10.74 -9.02
N THR A 55 -18.96 -11.65 -9.96
CA THR A 55 -17.70 -12.40 -10.00
C THR A 55 -16.55 -11.50 -10.48
N GLN A 56 -15.30 -11.93 -10.30
CA GLN A 56 -14.14 -11.19 -10.80
C GLN A 56 -14.12 -11.14 -12.34
N GLU A 57 -14.65 -12.16 -13.00
CA GLU A 57 -14.76 -12.22 -14.47
C GLU A 57 -15.79 -11.22 -15.00
N GLN A 58 -16.98 -11.18 -14.37
CA GLN A 58 -18.02 -10.19 -14.68
C GLN A 58 -17.55 -8.75 -14.42
N LEU A 59 -16.78 -8.54 -13.35
CA LEU A 59 -16.15 -7.25 -13.12
C LEU A 59 -15.20 -6.90 -14.27
N GLY A 60 -14.36 -7.85 -14.71
CA GLY A 60 -13.43 -7.67 -15.83
C GLY A 60 -14.12 -7.31 -17.13
N GLU A 61 -15.20 -8.02 -17.47
CA GLU A 61 -16.05 -7.70 -18.63
C GLU A 61 -16.59 -6.27 -18.56
N LEU A 62 -17.04 -5.82 -17.38
CA LEU A 62 -17.61 -4.48 -17.18
C LEU A 62 -16.58 -3.36 -17.35
N VAL A 63 -15.34 -3.57 -16.90
CA VAL A 63 -14.25 -2.58 -17.04
C VAL A 63 -13.43 -2.75 -18.32
N GLY A 64 -13.75 -3.75 -19.16
CA GLY A 64 -13.07 -4.00 -20.44
C GLY A 64 -11.66 -4.60 -20.30
N VAL A 65 -11.40 -5.38 -19.25
CA VAL A 65 -10.10 -6.03 -19.01
C VAL A 65 -10.25 -7.52 -18.74
N GLN A 66 -9.22 -8.29 -19.07
CA GLN A 66 -9.24 -9.73 -18.79
C GLN A 66 -9.05 -10.01 -17.31
N LYS A 67 -9.65 -11.09 -16.80
CA LYS A 67 -9.53 -11.53 -15.40
C LYS A 67 -8.08 -11.59 -14.90
N ALA A 68 -7.15 -12.06 -15.74
CA ALA A 68 -5.73 -12.15 -15.40
C ALA A 68 -5.06 -10.79 -15.09
N GLN A 69 -5.61 -9.69 -15.63
CA GLN A 69 -5.09 -8.33 -15.40
C GLN A 69 -5.58 -7.73 -14.07
N ILE A 70 -6.65 -8.28 -13.50
CA ILE A 70 -7.30 -7.81 -12.27
C ILE A 70 -7.34 -8.86 -11.16
N SER A 71 -6.66 -10.00 -11.35
CA SER A 71 -6.53 -11.05 -10.35
C SER A 71 -5.28 -10.81 -9.49
N ARG A 72 -5.32 -9.82 -8.61
CA ARG A 72 -4.33 -9.62 -7.54
C ARG A 72 -5.04 -9.24 -6.26
#